data_AF-A0A1I4NEW9-F1
#
_entry.id   AF-A0A1I4NEW9-F1
#
_cell.length_a   1.000
_cell.length_b   1.000
_cell.length_c   1.000
_cell.angle_alpha   90.00
_cell.angle_beta   90.00
_cell.angle_gamma   90.00
#
_symmetry.space_group_name_H-M   'P 1'
#
loop_
_entity.id
_entity.type
_entity.pdbx_description
1 polymer ?
#
loop_
_entity_poly.entity_id
_entity_poly.type
_entity_poly.pdbx_seq_one_letter_code
_entity_poly.pdbx_strand_id
1 'polypeptide(L)'
;MKNSHINENAYETCDYIKKKHRILISTVAIIVLFYILFPIMLTNFISEQNKYFLPLAWGYILILFLLTWGIGIWHYFFMKRFNRSIEERVKQTNEGGGQ
;
A
#
# COMPACT_ATOMS: atom_id res chain seq x y z
N MET A 1 22.19 -15.60 27.79
CA MET A 1 20.75 -15.79 27.49
C MET A 1 20.15 -14.59 26.74
N LYS A 2 20.89 -13.95 25.83
CA LYS A 2 20.52 -12.69 25.14
C LYS A 2 20.16 -12.89 23.65
N ASN A 3 20.57 -14.03 23.07
CA ASN A 3 20.43 -14.32 21.63
C ASN A 3 19.03 -14.80 21.22
N SER A 4 18.21 -15.33 22.15
CA SER A 4 16.85 -15.81 21.83
C SER A 4 15.89 -14.67 21.50
N HIS A 5 15.91 -13.59 22.30
CA HIS A 5 15.03 -12.44 22.13
C HIS A 5 15.30 -11.62 20.85
N ILE A 6 16.55 -11.60 20.36
CA ILE A 6 16.92 -10.92 19.10
C ILE A 6 16.39 -11.72 17.91
N ASN A 7 16.48 -13.05 17.96
CA ASN A 7 15.93 -13.91 16.92
C ASN A 7 14.41 -13.83 16.87
N GLU A 8 13.69 -13.92 18.00
CA GLU A 8 12.23 -13.76 18.04
C GLU A 8 11.77 -12.43 17.42
N ASN A 9 12.40 -11.32 17.79
CA ASN A 9 12.09 -10.00 17.22
C ASN A 9 12.36 -9.92 15.71
N ALA A 10 13.40 -10.59 15.21
CA ALA A 10 13.72 -10.62 13.79
C ALA A 10 12.69 -11.42 12.99
N TYR A 11 12.22 -12.56 13.51
CA TYR A 11 11.18 -13.37 12.89
C TYR A 11 9.82 -12.65 12.85
N GLU A 12 9.42 -12.02 13.96
CA GLU A 12 8.17 -11.24 14.00
C GLU A 12 8.19 -10.05 13.04
N THR A 13 9.33 -9.36 12.93
CA THR A 13 9.49 -8.24 11.99
C THR A 13 9.42 -8.73 10.54
N CYS A 14 10.02 -9.89 10.24
CA CYS A 14 10.03 -10.48 8.90
C CYS A 14 8.63 -10.96 8.46
N ASP A 15 7.87 -11.57 9.38
CA ASP A 15 6.48 -11.97 9.11
C ASP A 15 5.54 -10.78 8.96
N TYR A 16 5.74 -9.71 9.74
CA TYR A 16 4.98 -8.47 9.60
C TYR A 16 5.23 -7.79 8.23
N ILE A 17 6.49 -7.79 7.78
CA ILE A 17 6.86 -7.29 6.45
C ILE A 17 6.23 -8.15 5.35
N LYS A 18 6.34 -9.49 5.43
CA LYS A 18 5.74 -10.41 4.44
C LYS A 18 4.21 -10.27 4.35
N LYS A 19 3.52 -10.18 5.49
CA LYS A 19 2.05 -10.05 5.52
C LYS A 19 1.60 -8.71 4.93
N LYS A 20 2.34 -7.62 5.19
CA LYS A 20 2.04 -6.30 4.60
C LYS A 20 2.39 -6.21 3.12
N HIS A 21 3.44 -6.88 2.65
CA HIS A 21 3.77 -6.93 1.23
C HIS A 21 2.66 -7.60 0.41
N ARG A 22 2.02 -8.65 0.97
CA ARG A 22 0.83 -9.27 0.36
C ARG A 22 -0.36 -8.31 0.28
N ILE A 23 -0.56 -7.47 1.29
CA ILE A 23 -1.63 -6.46 1.28
C ILE A 23 -1.36 -5.43 0.17
N LEU A 24 -0.12 -4.93 0.04
CA LEU A 24 0.26 -4.02 -1.05
C LEU A 24 0.01 -4.65 -2.43
N ILE A 25 0.45 -5.90 -2.63
CA ILE A 25 0.22 -6.62 -3.89
C ILE A 25 -1.28 -6.80 -4.15
N SER A 26 -2.05 -7.15 -3.13
CA SER A 26 -3.51 -7.30 -3.24
C SER A 26 -4.18 -5.98 -3.58
N THR A 27 -3.78 -4.87 -2.97
CA THR A 27 -4.29 -3.53 -3.28
C THR A 27 -3.97 -3.14 -4.71
N VAL A 28 -2.74 -3.35 -5.19
CA VAL A 28 -2.36 -3.09 -6.59
C VAL A 28 -3.17 -3.94 -7.55
N ALA A 29 -3.33 -5.24 -7.26
CA ALA A 29 -4.13 -6.14 -8.08
C ALA A 29 -5.60 -5.68 -8.17
N ILE A 30 -6.19 -5.23 -7.06
CA ILE A 30 -7.56 -4.69 -7.02
C ILE A 30 -7.68 -3.44 -7.90
N ILE A 31 -6.70 -2.54 -7.87
CA ILE A 31 -6.73 -1.33 -8.70
C ILE A 31 -6.64 -1.66 -10.18
N VAL A 32 -5.73 -2.57 -10.56
CA VAL A 32 -5.59 -3.02 -11.95
C VAL A 32 -6.86 -3.72 -12.43
N LEU A 33 -7.44 -4.58 -11.59
CA LEU A 33 -8.74 -5.21 -11.88
C LEU A 33 -9.84 -4.17 -12.05
N PHE A 34 -9.92 -3.19 -11.15
CA PHE A 34 -10.89 -2.10 -11.24
C PHE A 34 -10.70 -1.29 -12.51
N TYR A 35 -9.44 -1.06 -12.90
CA TYR A 35 -9.08 -0.32 -14.11
C TYR A 35 -9.62 -0.97 -15.39
N ILE A 36 -9.60 -2.30 -15.44
CA ILE A 36 -10.02 -3.10 -16.61
C ILE A 36 -11.52 -3.39 -16.56
N LEU A 37 -12.05 -3.77 -15.40
CA LEU A 37 -13.44 -4.20 -15.26
C LEU A 37 -14.43 -3.04 -15.36
N PHE A 38 -14.07 -1.85 -14.89
CA PHE A 38 -15.01 -0.74 -14.88
C PHE A 38 -15.37 -0.24 -16.30
N PRO A 39 -14.43 -0.05 -17.25
CA PRO A 39 -14.78 0.27 -18.63
C PRO A 39 -15.68 -0.78 -19.28
N ILE A 40 -15.38 -2.07 -19.03
CA ILE A 40 -16.17 -3.20 -19.56
C ILE A 40 -17.60 -3.20 -18.99
N MET A 41 -17.75 -2.93 -17.70
CA MET A 41 -19.07 -2.77 -17.08
C MET A 41 -19.80 -1.56 -17.65
N LEU A 42 -19.12 -0.42 -17.79
CA LEU A 42 -19.72 0.82 -18.27
C LEU A 42 -20.25 0.67 -19.70
N THR A 43 -19.48 0.07 -20.61
CA THR A 43 -19.89 -0.13 -22.00
C THR A 43 -20.97 -1.19 -22.17
N ASN A 44 -20.98 -2.24 -21.34
CA ASN A 44 -22.03 -3.28 -21.39
C ASN A 44 -23.35 -2.84 -20.78
N PHE A 45 -23.33 -2.03 -19.71
CA PHE A 45 -24.55 -1.60 -19.01
C PHE A 45 -25.12 -0.28 -19.54
N ILE A 46 -24.29 0.60 -20.07
CA ILE A 46 -24.68 1.94 -20.52
C ILE A 46 -24.14 2.17 -21.93
N SER A 47 -25.06 2.25 -22.89
CA SER A 47 -24.73 2.69 -24.25
C SER A 47 -24.09 4.08 -24.22
N GLU A 48 -23.07 4.29 -25.05
CA GLU A 48 -22.36 5.59 -25.17
C GLU A 48 -23.29 6.77 -25.48
N GLN A 49 -24.46 6.51 -26.07
CA GLN A 49 -25.48 7.52 -26.37
C GLN A 49 -26.29 7.97 -25.15
N ASN A 50 -26.11 7.32 -24.00
CA ASN A 50 -26.85 7.66 -22.79
C ASN A 50 -26.26 8.92 -22.14
N LYS A 51 -27.12 9.88 -21.80
CA LYS A 51 -26.75 11.14 -21.12
C LYS A 51 -25.97 10.97 -19.82
N TYR A 52 -26.06 9.81 -19.18
CA TYR A 52 -25.34 9.51 -17.93
C TYR A 52 -23.94 8.90 -18.17
N PHE A 53 -23.59 8.51 -19.39
CA PHE A 53 -22.30 7.89 -19.70
C PHE A 53 -21.11 8.82 -19.37
N LEU A 54 -21.18 10.06 -19.86
CA LEU A 54 -20.13 11.06 -19.66
C LEU A 54 -19.88 11.40 -18.17
N PRO A 55 -20.89 11.75 -17.35
CA PRO A 55 -20.65 12.04 -15.93
C PRO A 55 -20.18 10.81 -15.14
N LEU A 56 -20.60 9.60 -15.51
CA LEU A 56 -20.10 8.38 -14.87
C LEU A 56 -18.64 8.09 -15.20
N ALA A 57 -18.22 8.29 -16.45
CA ALA A 57 -16.82 8.17 -16.86
C ALA A 57 -15.93 9.17 -16.12
N TRP A 58 -16.38 10.42 -15.96
CA TRP A 58 -15.68 11.44 -15.16
C TRP A 58 -15.63 11.09 -13.67
N GLY A 59 -16.72 10.59 -13.11
CA GLY A 59 -16.76 10.12 -11.72
C GLY A 59 -15.77 9.00 -11.47
N TYR A 60 -15.64 8.08 -12.42
CA TYR A 60 -14.64 7.01 -12.37
C TYR A 60 -13.20 7.51 -12.40
N ILE A 61 -12.88 8.45 -13.29
CA ILE A 61 -11.55 9.07 -13.35
C ILE A 61 -11.21 9.76 -12.02
N LEU A 62 -12.18 10.47 -11.42
CA LEU A 62 -12.02 11.08 -10.11
C LEU A 62 -11.76 10.05 -9.00
N ILE A 63 -12.49 8.94 -8.99
CA ILE A 63 -12.30 7.87 -8.01
C ILE A 63 -10.91 7.23 -8.17
N LEU A 64 -10.48 6.96 -9.40
CA LEU A 64 -9.13 6.47 -9.70
C LEU A 64 -8.08 7.44 -9.17
N PHE A 65 -8.24 8.74 -9.44
CA PHE A 65 -7.33 9.76 -8.96
C PHE A 65 -7.23 9.77 -7.42
N LEU A 66 -8.37 9.71 -6.72
CA LEU A 66 -8.40 9.66 -5.25
C LEU A 66 -7.76 8.37 -4.70
N LEU A 67 -7.99 7.23 -5.35
CA LEU A 67 -7.36 5.96 -4.98
C LEU A 67 -5.84 6.01 -5.13
N THR A 68 -5.36 6.43 -6.31
CA THR A 68 -3.92 6.57 -6.59
C THR A 68 -3.26 7.54 -5.61
N TRP A 69 -3.90 8.69 -5.35
CA TRP A 69 -3.39 9.68 -4.42
C TRP A 69 -3.38 9.16 -2.97
N GLY A 70 -4.46 8.48 -2.56
CA GLY A 70 -4.57 7.86 -1.23
C GLY A 70 -3.47 6.83 -0.97
N ILE A 71 -3.12 6.03 -1.98
CA ILE A 71 -2.01 5.07 -1.91
C ILE A 71 -0.67 5.79 -1.81
N GLY A 72 -0.47 6.87 -2.57
CA GLY A 72 0.73 7.69 -2.48
C GLY A 72 0.93 8.27 -1.07
N ILE A 73 -0.13 8.85 -0.48
CA ILE A 73 -0.11 9.37 0.88
C ILE A 73 0.17 8.25 1.89
N TRP A 74 -0.53 7.12 1.78
CA TRP A 74 -0.31 5.97 2.66
C TRP A 74 1.15 5.53 2.59
N HIS A 75 1.67 5.30 1.38
CA HIS A 75 3.05 4.88 1.16
C HIS A 75 4.05 5.87 1.77
N TYR A 76 3.82 7.18 1.62
CA TYR A 76 4.65 8.22 2.22
C TYR A 76 4.67 8.13 3.76
N PHE A 77 3.50 8.04 4.40
CA PHE A 77 3.41 7.87 5.86
C PHE A 77 4.07 6.57 6.33
N PHE A 78 3.94 5.51 5.54
CA PHE A 78 4.57 4.22 5.84
C PHE A 78 6.10 4.34 5.80
N MET A 79 6.64 4.91 4.73
CA MET A 79 8.10 5.06 4.57
C MET A 79 8.69 5.95 5.68
N LYS A 80 7.98 7.01 6.07
CA LYS A 80 8.38 7.87 7.19
C LYS A 80 8.43 7.10 8.52
N ARG A 81 7.45 6.23 8.79
CA ARG A 81 7.43 5.40 10.01
C ARG A 81 8.51 4.33 9.98
N PHE A 82 8.77 3.75 8.81
CA PHE A 82 9.81 2.74 8.62
C PHE A 82 11.22 3.33 8.83
N ASN A 83 11.52 4.49 8.24
CA ASN A 83 12.79 5.19 8.44
C ASN A 83 13.03 5.52 9.92
N ARG A 84 11.99 5.97 10.65
CA ARG A 84 12.13 6.26 12.09
C ARG A 84 12.47 5.00 12.89
N SER A 85 11.86 3.87 12.55
CA SER A 85 12.14 2.60 13.22
C SER A 85 13.55 2.08 12.93
N ILE A 86 14.09 2.33 11.73
CA ILE A 86 15.48 2.01 11.40
C ILE A 86 16.45 2.91 12.17
N GLU A 87 16.20 4.22 12.20
CA GLU A 87 17.05 5.19 12.89
C GLU A 87 17.17 4.88 14.39
N GLU A 88 16.05 4.55 15.05
CA GLU A 88 16.02 4.12 16.45
C GLU A 88 16.86 2.84 16.68
N ARG A 89 16.81 1.87 15.76
CA ARG A 89 17.62 0.64 15.86
C ARG A 89 19.11 0.88 15.61
N VAL A 90 19.47 1.71 14.63
CA VAL A 90 20.87 2.09 14.36
C VAL A 90 21.49 2.81 15.56
N LYS A 91 20.71 3.70 16.20
CA LYS A 91 21.18 4.43 17.39
C LYS A 91 21.45 3.50 18.57
N GLN A 92 20.57 2.52 18.82
CA GLN A 92 20.78 1.49 19.85
C GLN A 92 21.99 0.59 19.59
N THR A 93 22.27 0.25 18.33
CA THR A 93 23.47 -0.52 17.97
C THR A 93 24.75 0.28 18.20
N ASN A 94 24.76 1.58 17.89
CA ASN A 94 25.93 2.44 18.11
C ASN A 94 26.18 2.73 19.60
N GLU A 95 25.13 2.83 20.43
CA GLU A 95 25.27 3.05 21.86
C GLU A 95 25.57 1.76 22.65
N GLY A 96 25.24 0.57 22.11
CA GLY A 96 25.49 -0.73 22.74
C GLY A 96 26.81 -1.42 22.34
N GLY A 97 27.55 -0.91 21.35
CA GLY A 97 28.80 -1.47 20.84
C GLY A 97 30.09 -0.86 21.43
N GLY A 98 29.96 -0.02 22.46
CA GLY A 98 31.07 0.69 23.11
C GLY A 98 31.48 0.13 24.48
N GLN A 99 31.43 -1.20 24.67
CA GLN A 99 32.03 -1.88 25.83
C GLN A 99 32.75 -3.15 25.38
#